data_AF-A0A7V5CIX0-F1
#
_entry.id   AF-A0A7V5CIX0-F1
#
_cell.length_a   1.000
_cell.length_b   1.000
_cell.length_c   1.000
_cell.angle_alpha   90.00
_cell.angle_beta   90.00
_cell.angle_gamma   90.00
#
_symmetry.space_group_name_H-M   'P 1'
#
loop_
_entity.id
_entity.type
_entity.pdbx_description
1 polymer ?
#
loop_
_entity_poly.entity_id
_entity_poly.type
_entity_poly.pdbx_seq_one_letter_code
_entity_poly.pdbx_strand_id
1 'polypeptide(L)'
;MSDQEKLTTQFEQELDLHTRAEQARNPYQAQLREIADEYSEKLRALLPKDNIVDLGGSLLSNTALKGHNDIDLRILLPEKYATEEKIREISQAINGIIPFQKVQPVGSSGNEKFAVMHQLEFEKEDIEGGIEIEVSIRPVEGYIGFAKFQSTFPQELLDEYVVFKDQTKEDKKKYKKVKEQFYTMTRWLYSQGYWDEAGKVVGRPEVLQQAKKSFGATNWKMLFPNLNRKFNL
;
A
#
# COMPACT_ATOMS: atom_id res chain seq x y z
N MET A 1 51.02 -9.32 -6.93
CA MET A 1 49.59 -9.44 -6.57
C MET A 1 49.33 -10.91 -6.31
N SER A 2 49.02 -11.27 -5.06
CA SER A 2 48.82 -12.66 -4.67
C SER A 2 47.39 -13.10 -5.03
N ASP A 3 47.18 -14.41 -5.21
CA ASP A 3 45.86 -14.98 -5.50
C ASP A 3 44.83 -14.74 -4.36
N GLN A 4 45.27 -14.25 -3.19
CA GLN A 4 44.40 -13.78 -2.11
C GLN A 4 43.76 -12.41 -2.40
N GLU A 5 44.39 -11.53 -3.19
CA GLU A 5 43.82 -10.22 -3.55
C GLU A 5 42.76 -10.34 -4.67
N LYS A 6 42.76 -11.43 -5.43
CA LYS A 6 41.72 -11.75 -6.43
C LYS A 6 40.47 -12.38 -5.82
N LEU A 7 40.56 -12.96 -4.63
CA LEU A 7 39.45 -13.59 -3.92
C LEU A 7 38.59 -12.59 -3.12
N THR A 8 39.12 -11.41 -2.81
CA THR A 8 38.39 -10.35 -2.09
C THR A 8 37.51 -9.46 -2.97
N THR A 9 37.52 -9.64 -4.30
CA THR A 9 36.70 -8.85 -5.24
C THR A 9 35.53 -9.63 -5.87
N GLN A 10 35.36 -10.91 -5.56
CA GLN A 10 34.29 -11.77 -6.09
C GLN A 10 33.29 -12.27 -5.03
N PHE A 11 33.40 -11.80 -3.79
CA PHE A 11 32.27 -11.76 -2.87
C PHE A 11 31.58 -10.40 -3.03
N GLU A 12 30.92 -10.17 -4.17
CA GLU A 12 29.68 -9.40 -4.11
C GLU A 12 28.81 -10.18 -3.13
N GLN A 13 28.80 -9.77 -1.85
CA GLN A 13 27.85 -10.30 -0.89
C GLN A 13 26.48 -10.04 -1.50
N GLU A 14 25.86 -11.10 -2.02
CA GLU A 14 24.47 -11.05 -2.45
C GLU A 14 23.70 -10.54 -1.24
N LEU A 15 23.28 -9.27 -1.32
CA LEU A 15 22.53 -8.64 -0.25
C LEU A 15 21.36 -9.56 0.09
N ASP A 16 21.19 -9.87 1.38
CA ASP A 16 20.08 -10.69 1.82
C ASP A 16 18.75 -10.00 1.47
N LEU A 17 17.68 -10.78 1.41
CA LEU A 17 16.38 -10.31 0.96
C LEU A 17 15.89 -9.07 1.72
N HIS A 18 16.12 -9.02 3.03
CA HIS A 18 15.70 -7.92 3.88
C HIS A 18 16.45 -6.64 3.51
N THR A 19 17.77 -6.72 3.37
CA THR A 19 18.59 -5.56 2.97
C THR A 19 18.18 -5.03 1.58
N ARG A 20 17.87 -5.90 0.62
CA ARG A 20 17.35 -5.47 -0.69
C ARG A 20 15.99 -4.80 -0.57
N ALA A 21 15.10 -5.31 0.28
CA ALA A 21 13.80 -4.71 0.51
C ALA A 21 13.93 -3.31 1.12
N GLU A 22 14.81 -3.13 2.12
CA GLU A 22 15.10 -1.82 2.71
C GLU A 22 15.64 -0.81 1.70
N GLN A 23 16.54 -1.24 0.80
CA GLN A 23 17.04 -0.37 -0.29
C GLN A 23 15.95 0.05 -1.28
N ALA A 24 14.95 -0.81 -1.48
CA ALA A 24 13.83 -0.56 -2.38
C ALA A 24 12.70 0.25 -1.72
N ARG A 25 12.59 0.22 -0.39
CA ARG A 25 11.55 0.95 0.36
C ARG A 25 11.70 2.46 0.24
N ASN A 26 10.59 3.15 0.43
CA ASN A 26 10.58 4.61 0.51
C ASN A 26 11.32 5.06 1.79
N PRO A 27 12.43 5.82 1.69
CA PRO A 27 13.19 6.27 2.85
C PRO A 27 12.44 7.33 3.69
N TYR A 28 11.40 7.96 3.14
CA TYR A 28 10.62 9.02 3.77
C TYR A 28 9.37 8.50 4.48
N GLN A 29 9.28 7.19 4.75
CA GLN A 29 8.06 6.59 5.28
C GLN A 29 7.56 7.26 6.57
N ALA A 30 8.48 7.60 7.49
CA ALA A 30 8.13 8.25 8.75
C ALA A 30 7.57 9.66 8.50
N GLN A 31 8.26 10.48 7.70
CA GLN A 31 7.82 11.83 7.37
C GLN A 31 6.49 11.84 6.60
N LEU A 32 6.29 10.90 5.67
CA LEU A 32 5.02 10.76 4.95
C LEU A 32 3.87 10.35 5.89
N ARG A 33 4.14 9.57 6.95
CA ARG A 33 3.14 9.24 7.99
C ARG A 33 2.81 10.46 8.84
N GLU A 34 3.78 11.27 9.22
CA GLU A 34 3.53 12.53 9.94
C GLU A 34 2.65 13.48 9.13
N ILE A 35 2.91 13.60 7.82
CA ILE A 35 2.06 14.36 6.90
C ILE A 35 0.66 13.74 6.83
N ALA A 36 0.55 12.42 6.71
CA ALA A 36 -0.73 11.74 6.70
C ALA A 36 -1.54 11.99 7.97
N ASP A 37 -0.90 12.00 9.14
CA ASP A 37 -1.52 12.29 10.44
C ASP A 37 -2.00 13.75 10.52
N GLU A 38 -1.17 14.71 10.10
CA GLU A 38 -1.54 16.13 10.01
C GLU A 38 -2.80 16.35 9.16
N TYR A 39 -2.83 15.76 7.97
CA TYR A 39 -3.97 15.86 7.06
C TYR A 39 -5.18 15.09 7.58
N SER A 40 -4.98 13.95 8.24
CA SER A 40 -6.07 13.20 8.87
C SER A 40 -6.75 14.00 9.97
N GLU A 41 -6.00 14.72 10.80
CA GLU A 41 -6.56 15.61 11.84
C GLU A 41 -7.36 16.77 11.22
N LYS A 42 -6.83 17.42 10.18
CA LYS A 42 -7.55 18.46 9.43
C LYS A 42 -8.88 17.94 8.87
N LEU A 43 -8.89 16.72 8.32
CA LEU A 43 -10.09 16.09 7.80
C LEU A 43 -11.08 15.72 8.92
N ARG A 44 -10.61 15.15 10.02
CA ARG A 44 -11.47 14.78 11.17
C ARG A 44 -12.20 16.00 11.75
N ALA A 45 -11.55 17.17 11.79
CA ALA A 45 -12.18 18.41 12.27
C ALA A 45 -13.39 18.86 11.43
N LEU A 46 -13.50 18.43 10.17
CA LEU A 46 -14.60 18.76 9.25
C LEU A 46 -15.76 17.76 9.28
N LEU A 47 -15.50 16.54 9.76
CA LEU A 47 -16.41 15.42 9.60
C LEU A 47 -17.32 15.29 10.83
N PRO A 48 -18.55 14.76 10.67
CA PRO A 48 -19.34 14.31 11.82
C PRO A 48 -18.54 13.39 12.76
N LYS A 49 -18.85 13.39 14.06
CA LYS A 49 -18.08 12.66 15.08
C LYS A 49 -17.95 11.15 14.85
N ASP A 50 -18.88 10.55 14.11
CA ASP A 50 -18.95 9.10 13.88
C ASP A 50 -18.12 8.64 12.67
N ASN A 51 -17.40 9.52 11.99
CA ASN A 51 -16.61 9.17 10.82
C ASN A 51 -15.21 8.69 11.18
N ILE A 52 -14.61 7.93 10.28
CA ILE A 52 -13.25 7.42 10.40
C ILE A 52 -12.41 8.03 9.27
N VAL A 53 -11.23 8.51 9.61
CA VAL A 53 -10.19 8.86 8.63
C VAL A 53 -9.04 7.89 8.84
N ASP A 54 -8.84 7.00 7.86
CA ASP A 54 -7.87 5.92 7.89
C ASP A 54 -6.78 6.12 6.83
N LEU A 55 -5.54 5.79 7.20
CA LEU A 55 -4.43 5.64 6.27
C LEU A 55 -4.59 4.31 5.50
N GLY A 56 -4.35 4.33 4.20
CA GLY A 56 -4.41 3.18 3.32
C GLY A 56 -3.10 2.89 2.59
N GLY A 57 -3.22 2.05 1.57
CA GLY A 57 -2.19 1.90 0.55
C GLY A 57 -0.87 1.28 1.01
N SER A 58 0.17 1.56 0.21
CA SER A 58 1.51 1.02 0.45
C SER A 58 2.24 1.71 1.60
N LEU A 59 1.84 2.93 1.97
CA LEU A 59 2.39 3.62 3.13
C LEU A 59 2.01 2.90 4.42
N LEU A 60 0.73 2.54 4.60
CA LEU A 60 0.26 1.77 5.76
C LEU A 60 0.95 0.41 5.87
N SER A 61 1.03 -0.33 4.77
CA SER A 61 1.55 -1.71 4.74
C SER A 61 3.09 -1.82 4.75
N ASN A 62 3.82 -0.69 4.79
CA ASN A 62 5.27 -0.66 4.66
C ASN A 62 5.80 -1.31 3.36
N THR A 63 5.11 -1.05 2.26
CA THR A 63 5.44 -1.58 0.92
C THR A 63 5.60 -0.48 -0.13
N ALA A 64 5.68 0.79 0.29
CA ALA A 64 5.94 1.91 -0.60
C ALA A 64 7.37 1.82 -1.11
N LEU A 65 7.56 2.02 -2.42
CA LEU A 65 8.88 1.98 -3.03
C LEU A 65 9.51 3.38 -3.03
N LYS A 66 10.84 3.46 -3.10
CA LYS A 66 11.56 4.72 -3.31
C LYS A 66 11.03 5.45 -4.55
N GLY A 67 10.80 6.76 -4.41
CA GLY A 67 10.22 7.61 -5.46
C GLY A 67 8.70 7.55 -5.56
N HIS A 68 8.02 6.74 -4.73
CA HIS A 68 6.56 6.72 -4.62
C HIS A 68 6.13 7.35 -3.30
N ASN A 69 5.87 8.66 -3.34
CA ASN A 69 5.51 9.48 -2.17
C ASN A 69 3.97 9.67 -2.10
N ASP A 70 3.23 8.60 -2.36
CA ASP A 70 1.78 8.62 -2.39
C ASP A 70 1.21 8.35 -0.99
N ILE A 71 0.31 9.21 -0.53
CA ILE A 71 -0.41 9.12 0.74
C ILE A 71 -1.89 8.84 0.44
N ASP A 72 -2.31 7.62 0.72
CA ASP A 72 -3.68 7.16 0.60
C ASP A 72 -4.48 7.45 1.88
N LEU A 73 -5.41 8.40 1.87
CA LEU A 73 -6.36 8.62 2.96
C LEU A 73 -7.77 8.14 2.57
N ARG A 74 -8.50 7.61 3.55
CA ARG A 74 -9.85 7.08 3.39
C ARG A 74 -10.77 7.73 4.43
N ILE A 75 -11.81 8.40 3.96
CA ILE A 75 -12.90 8.91 4.79
C ILE A 75 -14.04 7.89 4.73
N LEU A 76 -14.30 7.22 5.85
CA LEU A 76 -15.37 6.25 5.97
C LEU A 76 -16.57 6.89 6.67
N LEU A 77 -17.67 6.97 5.93
CA LEU A 77 -18.93 7.55 6.38
C LEU A 77 -19.89 6.45 6.83
N PRO A 78 -20.54 6.58 8.00
CA PRO A 78 -21.75 5.81 8.31
C PRO A 78 -22.77 5.84 7.15
N GLU A 79 -23.50 4.73 6.93
CA GLU A 79 -24.48 4.63 5.80
C GLU A 79 -25.50 5.78 5.81
N LYS A 80 -25.89 6.28 7.00
CA LYS A 80 -26.77 7.46 7.16
C LYS A 80 -26.22 8.75 6.50
N TYR A 81 -24.92 8.82 6.25
CA TYR A 81 -24.21 9.93 5.61
C TYR A 81 -23.70 9.59 4.21
N ALA A 82 -23.88 8.36 3.73
CA ALA A 82 -23.44 7.92 2.42
C ALA A 82 -24.43 8.30 1.29
N THR A 83 -24.94 9.54 1.32
CA THR A 83 -25.79 10.08 0.24
C THR A 83 -24.96 10.97 -0.70
N GLU A 84 -25.42 11.15 -1.93
CA GLU A 84 -24.73 12.02 -2.90
C GLU A 84 -24.61 13.46 -2.38
N GLU A 85 -25.66 14.00 -1.78
CA GLU A 85 -25.69 15.36 -1.24
C GLU A 85 -24.66 15.52 -0.12
N LYS A 86 -24.58 14.55 0.79
CA LYS A 86 -23.65 14.61 1.91
C LYS A 86 -22.20 14.42 1.47
N ILE A 87 -21.93 13.52 0.51
CA ILE A 87 -20.59 13.36 -0.05
C ILE A 87 -20.16 14.63 -0.79
N ARG A 88 -21.07 15.28 -1.52
CA ARG A 88 -20.81 16.57 -2.19
C ARG A 88 -20.50 17.69 -1.18
N GLU A 89 -21.27 17.78 -0.10
CA GLU A 89 -21.03 18.73 1.00
C GLU A 89 -19.64 18.52 1.62
N ILE A 90 -19.28 17.28 1.94
CA ILE A 90 -17.97 16.94 2.51
C ILE A 90 -16.86 17.26 1.51
N SER A 91 -17.03 16.89 0.24
CA SER A 91 -16.07 17.19 -0.83
C SER A 91 -15.81 18.69 -0.98
N GLN A 92 -16.86 19.53 -0.92
CA GLN A 92 -16.71 20.98 -0.92
C GLN A 92 -15.99 21.51 0.32
N ALA A 93 -16.31 21.00 1.51
CA ALA A 93 -15.67 21.39 2.76
C ALA A 93 -14.17 21.05 2.76
N ILE A 94 -13.82 19.86 2.25
CA ILE A 94 -12.44 19.39 2.13
C ILE A 94 -11.63 20.34 1.24
N ASN A 95 -12.16 20.74 0.08
CA ASN A 95 -11.49 21.67 -0.84
C ASN A 95 -11.25 23.06 -0.22
N GLY A 96 -12.04 23.46 0.79
CA GLY A 96 -11.87 24.71 1.51
C GLY A 96 -10.70 24.71 2.51
N ILE A 97 -10.23 23.54 2.94
CA ILE A 97 -9.09 23.40 3.87
C ILE A 97 -7.84 22.97 3.12
N ILE A 98 -7.99 22.02 2.20
CA ILE A 98 -6.91 21.47 1.41
C ILE A 98 -7.24 21.80 -0.05
N PRO A 99 -6.45 22.66 -0.73
CA PRO A 99 -6.72 23.07 -2.09
C PRO A 99 -6.36 21.95 -3.07
N PHE A 100 -7.14 20.87 -3.08
CA PHE A 100 -6.97 19.75 -3.98
C PHE A 100 -7.07 20.20 -5.44
N GLN A 101 -6.12 19.74 -6.26
CA GLN A 101 -5.98 20.16 -7.64
C GLN A 101 -6.92 19.39 -8.57
N LYS A 102 -7.22 18.13 -8.23
CA LYS A 102 -8.12 17.27 -9.01
C LYS A 102 -9.15 16.63 -8.09
N VAL A 103 -10.43 16.70 -8.48
CA VAL A 103 -11.54 16.02 -7.81
C VAL A 103 -12.32 15.25 -8.86
N GLN A 104 -12.44 13.93 -8.70
CA GLN A 104 -13.12 13.07 -9.66
C GLN A 104 -14.04 12.05 -8.99
N PRO A 105 -15.23 11.79 -9.55
CA PRO A 105 -16.01 10.62 -9.18
C PRO A 105 -15.22 9.36 -9.52
N VAL A 106 -15.08 8.45 -8.56
CA VAL A 106 -14.53 7.12 -8.80
C VAL A 106 -15.71 6.20 -9.07
N GLY A 107 -15.80 5.69 -10.30
CA GLY A 107 -16.74 4.62 -10.62
C GLY A 107 -16.49 3.43 -9.71
N SER A 108 -17.52 2.99 -8.99
CA SER A 108 -17.43 1.89 -8.04
C SER A 108 -17.15 0.57 -8.76
N SER A 109 -16.01 -0.05 -8.49
CA SER A 109 -15.88 -1.49 -8.73
C SER A 109 -16.63 -2.21 -7.60
N GLY A 110 -17.88 -2.63 -7.85
CA GLY A 110 -18.73 -3.32 -6.87
C GLY A 110 -19.91 -2.47 -6.34
N ASN A 111 -20.49 -2.90 -5.22
CA ASN A 111 -21.68 -2.31 -4.58
C ASN A 111 -21.45 -0.93 -3.89
N GLU A 112 -20.35 -0.21 -4.18
CA GLU A 112 -20.07 1.08 -3.53
C GLU A 112 -20.98 2.18 -4.12
N LYS A 113 -21.84 2.80 -3.30
CA LYS A 113 -22.91 3.68 -3.81
C LYS A 113 -22.48 5.03 -4.40
N PHE A 114 -21.30 5.57 -4.06
CA PHE A 114 -20.70 6.76 -4.68
C PHE A 114 -19.32 6.95 -4.03
N ALA A 115 -18.28 7.24 -4.79
CA ALA A 115 -16.96 7.57 -4.24
C ALA A 115 -16.37 8.79 -4.95
N VAL A 116 -15.79 9.72 -4.19
CA VAL A 116 -15.08 10.90 -4.72
C VAL A 116 -13.62 10.79 -4.30
N MET A 117 -12.71 11.05 -5.23
CA MET A 117 -11.27 11.12 -4.98
C MET A 117 -10.78 12.56 -5.13
N HIS A 118 -10.04 13.02 -4.14
CA HIS A 118 -9.35 14.31 -4.11
C HIS A 118 -7.84 14.06 -4.18
N GLN A 119 -7.15 14.75 -5.08
CA GLN A 119 -5.71 14.59 -5.30
C GLN A 119 -4.99 15.95 -5.18
N LEU A 120 -3.96 15.98 -4.32
CA LEU A 120 -3.12 17.15 -4.07
C LEU A 120 -1.67 16.74 -4.31
N GLU A 121 -0.99 17.48 -5.16
CA GLU A 121 0.44 17.32 -5.43
C GLU A 121 1.20 18.55 -4.91
N PHE A 122 2.25 18.34 -4.12
CA PHE A 122 3.12 19.41 -3.59
C PHE A 122 4.53 18.89 -3.32
N GLU A 123 5.48 19.80 -3.08
CA GLU A 123 6.86 19.48 -2.72
C GLU A 123 7.16 19.87 -1.27
N LYS A 124 8.12 19.20 -0.65
CA LYS A 124 8.62 19.52 0.70
C LYS A 124 10.14 19.45 0.71
N GLU A 125 10.81 20.42 1.34
CA GLU A 125 12.27 20.59 1.24
C GLU A 125 13.08 19.36 1.67
N ASP A 126 12.54 18.55 2.59
CA ASP A 126 13.18 17.37 3.17
C ASP A 126 12.81 16.03 2.50
N ILE A 127 11.96 16.05 1.46
CA ILE A 127 11.50 14.86 0.74
C ILE A 127 11.80 15.04 -0.75
N GLU A 128 12.62 14.14 -1.30
CA GLU A 128 12.92 14.13 -2.74
C GLU A 128 11.67 13.71 -3.55
N GLY A 129 11.29 14.56 -4.51
CA GLY A 129 10.16 14.35 -5.41
C GLY A 129 8.84 14.94 -4.91
N GLY A 130 7.83 14.96 -5.78
CA GLY A 130 6.48 15.39 -5.42
C GLY A 130 5.81 14.40 -4.46
N ILE A 131 5.03 14.93 -3.52
CA ILE A 131 4.16 14.20 -2.61
C ILE A 131 2.74 14.28 -3.17
N GLU A 132 2.06 13.14 -3.24
CA GLU A 132 0.68 13.04 -3.68
C GLU A 132 -0.21 12.61 -2.52
N ILE A 133 -1.22 13.39 -2.15
CA ILE A 133 -2.25 12.99 -1.19
C ILE A 133 -3.51 12.66 -1.97
N GLU A 134 -3.94 11.39 -1.91
CA GLU A 134 -5.20 10.91 -2.43
C GLU A 134 -6.20 10.65 -1.28
N VAL A 135 -7.25 11.44 -1.19
CA VAL A 135 -8.36 11.23 -0.24
C VAL A 135 -9.53 10.62 -1.00
N SER A 136 -10.03 9.46 -0.56
CA SER A 136 -11.31 8.94 -1.06
C SER A 136 -12.39 8.85 0.02
N ILE A 137 -13.61 9.28 -0.32
CA ILE A 137 -14.78 9.25 0.56
C ILE A 137 -15.63 8.04 0.20
N ARG A 138 -15.98 7.20 1.18
CA ARG A 138 -16.74 5.94 0.98
C ARG A 138 -17.65 5.63 2.17
N PRO A 139 -18.71 4.82 1.98
CA PRO A 139 -19.44 4.24 3.11
C PRO A 139 -18.54 3.31 3.94
N VAL A 140 -18.77 3.25 5.24
CA VAL A 140 -18.10 2.31 6.15
C VAL A 140 -18.58 0.88 5.93
N GLU A 141 -19.86 0.71 5.57
CA GLU A 141 -20.45 -0.60 5.32
C GLU A 141 -19.87 -1.21 4.03
N GLY A 142 -19.36 -2.44 4.13
CA GLY A 142 -18.72 -3.13 3.01
C GLY A 142 -17.28 -2.68 2.71
N TYR A 143 -16.76 -1.64 3.38
CA TYR A 143 -15.35 -1.29 3.25
C TYR A 143 -14.47 -2.31 3.95
N ILE A 144 -13.56 -2.91 3.19
CA ILE A 144 -12.53 -3.79 3.73
C ILE A 144 -11.17 -3.12 3.50
N GLY A 145 -10.58 -2.61 4.58
CA GLY A 145 -9.26 -1.99 4.57
C GLY A 145 -8.13 -3.00 4.39
N PHE A 146 -8.00 -3.60 3.21
CA PHE A 146 -7.00 -4.66 2.95
C PHE A 146 -5.56 -4.24 3.26
N ALA A 147 -5.21 -2.96 3.14
CA ALA A 147 -3.90 -2.46 3.52
C ALA A 147 -3.60 -2.68 5.02
N LYS A 148 -4.61 -2.61 5.89
CA LYS A 148 -4.52 -2.90 7.32
C LYS A 148 -4.28 -4.38 7.61
N PHE A 149 -4.85 -5.27 6.81
CA PHE A 149 -4.52 -6.69 6.90
C PHE A 149 -3.11 -6.97 6.40
N GLN A 150 -2.71 -6.34 5.29
CA GLN A 150 -1.37 -6.48 4.73
C GLN A 150 -0.28 -6.04 5.70
N SER A 151 -0.50 -4.98 6.50
CA SER A 151 0.47 -4.54 7.52
C SER A 151 0.69 -5.53 8.66
N THR A 152 -0.14 -6.59 8.77
CA THR A 152 0.03 -7.65 9.76
C THR A 152 0.74 -8.90 9.22
N PHE A 153 1.12 -8.90 7.94
CA PHE A 153 1.89 -10.01 7.38
C PHE A 153 3.28 -10.12 8.02
N PRO A 154 3.85 -11.34 8.06
CA PRO A 154 5.23 -11.51 8.49
C PRO A 154 6.19 -10.68 7.64
N GLN A 155 7.21 -10.09 8.28
CA GLN A 155 8.17 -9.19 7.63
C GLN A 155 8.82 -9.80 6.39
N GLU A 156 9.21 -11.07 6.46
CA GLU A 156 9.78 -11.81 5.32
C GLU A 156 8.87 -11.76 4.07
N LEU A 157 7.55 -11.91 4.24
CA LEU A 157 6.62 -11.86 3.11
C LEU A 157 6.47 -10.44 2.54
N LEU A 158 6.56 -9.42 3.39
CA LEU A 158 6.56 -8.03 2.96
C LEU A 158 7.86 -7.68 2.23
N ASP A 159 9.00 -8.16 2.70
CA ASP A 159 10.31 -8.00 2.05
C ASP A 159 10.33 -8.66 0.67
N GLU A 160 9.85 -9.90 0.55
CA GLU A 160 9.68 -10.58 -0.73
C GLU A 160 8.85 -9.72 -1.69
N TYR A 161 7.66 -9.29 -1.25
CA TYR A 161 6.75 -8.50 -2.07
C TYR A 161 7.38 -7.18 -2.52
N VAL A 162 8.08 -6.45 -1.63
CA VAL A 162 8.77 -5.21 -1.96
C VAL A 162 9.83 -5.43 -3.03
N VAL A 163 10.67 -6.47 -2.88
CA VAL A 163 11.73 -6.77 -3.85
C VAL A 163 11.14 -7.10 -5.22
N PHE A 164 10.11 -7.95 -5.31
CA PHE A 164 9.47 -8.26 -6.60
C PHE A 164 8.75 -7.04 -7.21
N LYS A 165 8.13 -6.22 -6.37
CA LYS A 165 7.46 -4.99 -6.77
C LYS A 165 8.49 -4.01 -7.37
N ASP A 166 9.66 -3.85 -6.75
CA ASP A 166 10.74 -2.99 -7.25
C ASP A 166 11.34 -3.51 -8.56
N GLN A 167 11.67 -4.80 -8.63
CA GLN A 167 12.23 -5.43 -9.83
C GLN A 167 11.34 -5.33 -11.07
N THR A 168 10.03 -5.17 -10.88
CA THR A 168 9.04 -5.14 -11.96
C THR A 168 8.52 -3.74 -12.27
N LYS A 169 8.90 -2.70 -11.52
CA LYS A 169 8.29 -1.35 -11.60
C LYS A 169 8.37 -0.70 -12.98
N GLU A 170 9.43 -0.97 -13.74
CA GLU A 170 9.62 -0.46 -15.11
C GLU A 170 8.70 -1.14 -16.14
N ASP A 171 8.15 -2.32 -15.83
CA ASP A 171 7.20 -3.04 -16.68
C ASP A 171 5.79 -2.99 -16.06
N LYS A 172 4.99 -2.02 -16.50
CA LYS A 172 3.63 -1.76 -15.98
C LYS A 172 2.76 -3.02 -15.90
N LYS A 173 2.87 -3.95 -16.86
CA LYS A 173 2.05 -5.18 -16.86
C LYS A 173 2.52 -6.14 -15.77
N LYS A 174 3.83 -6.32 -15.62
CA LYS A 174 4.40 -7.19 -14.57
C LYS A 174 4.18 -6.62 -13.19
N TYR A 175 4.45 -5.32 -13.02
CA TYR A 175 4.21 -4.59 -11.79
C TYR A 175 2.77 -4.74 -11.30
N LYS A 176 1.79 -4.50 -12.20
CA LYS A 176 0.37 -4.66 -11.90
C LYS A 176 0.04 -6.10 -11.48
N LYS A 177 0.60 -7.10 -12.17
CA LYS A 177 0.38 -8.52 -11.84
C LYS A 177 0.89 -8.90 -10.45
N VAL A 178 2.07 -8.41 -10.05
CA VAL A 178 2.62 -8.63 -8.70
C VAL A 178 1.68 -8.04 -7.63
N LYS A 179 1.25 -6.78 -7.81
CA LYS A 179 0.27 -6.13 -6.93
C LYS A 179 -1.05 -6.89 -6.84
N GLU A 180 -1.59 -7.33 -7.97
CA GLU A 180 -2.85 -8.08 -8.05
C GLU A 180 -2.77 -9.44 -7.34
N GLN A 181 -1.65 -10.15 -7.47
CA GLN A 181 -1.46 -11.43 -6.79
C GLN A 181 -1.35 -11.27 -5.28
N PHE A 182 -0.61 -10.26 -4.80
CA PHE A 182 -0.53 -9.95 -3.37
C PHE A 182 -1.90 -9.56 -2.80
N TYR A 183 -2.65 -8.75 -3.53
CA TYR A 183 -4.02 -8.38 -3.18
C TYR A 183 -4.97 -9.60 -3.18
N THR A 184 -4.86 -10.48 -4.17
CA THR A 184 -5.66 -11.72 -4.27
C THR A 184 -5.35 -12.67 -3.12
N MET A 185 -4.08 -12.82 -2.75
CA MET A 185 -3.65 -13.58 -1.57
C MET A 185 -4.29 -13.04 -0.29
N THR A 186 -4.27 -11.71 -0.13
CA THR A 186 -4.89 -11.03 1.03
C THR A 186 -6.39 -11.33 1.09
N ARG A 187 -7.10 -11.22 -0.04
CA ARG A 187 -8.54 -11.52 -0.14
C ARG A 187 -8.85 -12.98 0.16
N TRP A 188 -8.02 -13.90 -0.34
CA TRP A 188 -8.18 -15.32 -0.09
C TRP A 188 -7.99 -15.63 1.40
N LEU A 189 -6.94 -15.11 2.03
CA LEU A 189 -6.73 -15.30 3.48
C LEU A 189 -7.88 -14.73 4.31
N TYR A 190 -8.42 -13.58 3.91
CA TYR A 190 -9.59 -12.99 4.55
C TYR A 190 -10.81 -13.92 4.46
N SER A 191 -11.07 -14.51 3.29
CA SER A 191 -12.18 -15.47 3.13
C SER A 191 -11.97 -16.79 3.87
N GLN A 192 -10.74 -17.14 4.21
CA GLN A 192 -10.42 -18.30 5.06
C GLN A 192 -10.50 -18.00 6.56
N GLY A 193 -10.89 -16.78 6.98
CA GLY A 193 -10.94 -16.39 8.38
C GLY A 193 -9.55 -16.29 9.01
N TYR A 194 -8.53 -15.90 8.23
CA TYR A 194 -7.17 -15.72 8.75
C TYR A 194 -7.08 -14.55 9.75
N TRP A 195 -7.97 -13.57 9.63
CA TRP A 195 -8.14 -12.46 10.57
C TRP A 195 -9.50 -12.54 11.27
N ASP A 196 -9.55 -12.07 12.51
CA ASP A 196 -10.79 -11.82 13.23
C ASP A 196 -11.44 -10.49 12.80
N GLU A 197 -12.61 -10.17 13.37
CA GLU A 197 -13.34 -8.92 13.09
C GLU A 197 -12.54 -7.66 13.47
N ALA A 198 -11.61 -7.76 14.43
CA ALA A 198 -10.72 -6.68 14.82
C ALA A 198 -9.49 -6.56 13.91
N GLY A 199 -9.31 -7.49 12.96
CA GLY A 199 -8.17 -7.56 12.05
C GLY A 199 -6.91 -8.16 12.68
N LYS A 200 -7.04 -8.89 13.78
CA LYS A 200 -5.92 -9.65 14.38
C LYS A 200 -5.77 -10.99 13.69
N VAL A 201 -4.52 -11.42 13.53
CA VAL A 201 -4.20 -12.74 12.96
C VAL A 201 -4.67 -13.84 13.91
N VAL A 202 -5.58 -14.68 13.45
CA VAL A 202 -6.12 -15.85 14.18
C VAL A 202 -6.01 -17.15 13.38
N GLY A 203 -5.71 -17.05 12.09
CA GLY A 203 -5.51 -18.21 11.23
C GLY A 203 -4.23 -18.98 11.55
N ARG A 204 -4.26 -20.28 11.26
CA ARG A 204 -3.10 -21.15 11.51
C ARG A 204 -1.98 -20.90 10.50
N PRO A 205 -0.70 -21.11 10.87
CA PRO A 205 0.44 -20.90 9.96
C PRO A 205 0.34 -21.65 8.63
N GLU A 206 -0.31 -22.82 8.62
CA GLU A 206 -0.47 -23.65 7.41
C GLU A 206 -1.32 -22.96 6.35
N VAL A 207 -2.31 -22.15 6.75
CA VAL A 207 -3.17 -21.38 5.85
C VAL A 207 -2.35 -20.31 5.12
N LEU A 208 -1.46 -19.62 5.85
CA LEU A 208 -0.53 -18.66 5.25
C LEU A 208 0.45 -19.35 4.29
N GLN A 209 0.98 -20.52 4.67
CA GLN A 209 1.88 -21.29 3.80
C GLN A 209 1.18 -21.76 2.51
N GLN A 210 -0.08 -22.18 2.60
CA GLN A 210 -0.89 -22.50 1.43
C GLN A 210 -1.09 -21.27 0.53
N ALA A 211 -1.42 -20.12 1.12
CA ALA A 211 -1.55 -18.87 0.38
C ALA A 211 -0.24 -18.47 -0.34
N LYS A 212 0.90 -18.58 0.35
CA LYS A 212 2.23 -18.33 -0.24
C LYS A 212 2.50 -19.24 -1.45
N LYS A 213 2.13 -20.53 -1.38
CA LYS A 213 2.27 -21.47 -2.51
C LYS A 213 1.34 -21.13 -3.68
N SER A 214 0.10 -20.74 -3.38
CA SER A 214 -0.92 -20.45 -4.40
C SER A 214 -0.82 -19.06 -5.02
N PHE A 215 -0.18 -18.10 -4.36
CA PHE A 215 -0.20 -16.69 -4.79
C PHE A 215 1.12 -15.93 -4.60
N GLY A 216 2.02 -16.42 -3.74
CA GLY A 216 3.23 -15.71 -3.31
C GLY A 216 4.47 -15.96 -4.18
N ALA A 217 5.65 -15.83 -3.59
CA ALA A 217 6.93 -15.76 -4.28
C ALA A 217 7.24 -16.94 -5.21
N THR A 218 6.79 -18.16 -4.92
CA THR A 218 6.95 -19.30 -5.85
C THR A 218 6.26 -19.02 -7.19
N ASN A 219 5.07 -18.42 -7.17
CA ASN A 219 4.40 -17.98 -8.39
C ASN A 219 5.07 -16.75 -9.01
N TRP A 220 5.55 -15.79 -8.21
CA TRP A 220 6.28 -14.63 -8.76
C TRP A 220 7.58 -15.04 -9.47
N LYS A 221 8.35 -15.95 -8.87
CA LYS A 221 9.55 -16.56 -9.46
C LYS A 221 9.24 -17.32 -10.76
N MET A 222 8.14 -18.08 -10.80
CA MET A 222 7.71 -18.79 -12.02
C MET A 222 7.20 -17.85 -13.12
N LEU A 223 6.55 -16.75 -12.74
CA LEU A 223 6.04 -15.77 -13.69
C LEU A 223 7.16 -14.93 -14.32
N PHE A 224 8.29 -14.80 -13.63
CA PHE A 224 9.42 -13.98 -14.06
C PHE A 224 10.77 -14.70 -13.91
N PRO A 225 10.98 -15.83 -14.60
CA PRO A 225 12.16 -16.70 -14.41
C PRO A 225 13.48 -15.99 -14.76
N ASN A 226 13.44 -14.96 -15.60
CA ASN A 226 14.61 -14.17 -15.97
C ASN A 226 15.00 -13.11 -14.92
N LEU A 227 14.13 -12.80 -13.95
CA LEU A 227 14.48 -11.92 -12.83
C LEU A 227 15.43 -12.62 -11.84
N ASN A 228 15.26 -13.94 -11.65
CA ASN A 228 16.16 -14.76 -10.82
C ASN A 228 17.60 -14.87 -11.40
N ARG A 229 17.78 -14.64 -12.71
CA ARG A 229 19.11 -14.74 -13.35
C ARG A 229 19.95 -13.47 -13.26
N LYS A 230 19.33 -12.30 -13.09
CA LYS A 230 20.06 -11.04 -12.94
C LYS A 230 20.57 -10.80 -11.51
N PHE A 231 19.98 -11.49 -10.55
CA PHE A 231 20.38 -11.45 -9.15
C PHE A 231 20.06 -12.84 -8.59
N ASN A 232 21.05 -13.73 -8.43
CA ASN A 232 20.75 -15.06 -7.88
C ASN A 232 20.01 -14.85 -6.53
N LEU A 233 18.87 -15.53 -6.41
CA LEU A 233 17.96 -15.59 -5.25
C LEU A 233 17.60 -17.05 -5.02
#